data_AF-A0A0K1QCY5-F1
#
_entry.id   AF-A0A0K1QCY5-F1
#
_cell.length_a   1.000
_cell.length_b   1.000
_cell.length_c   1.000
_cell.angle_alpha   90.00
_cell.angle_beta   90.00
_cell.angle_gamma   90.00
#
_symmetry.space_group_name_H-M   'P 1'
#
loop_
_entity.id
_entity.type
_entity.pdbx_description
1 polymer ?
#
loop_
_entity_poly.entity_id
_entity_poly.type
_entity_poly.pdbx_seq_one_letter_code
_entity_poly.pdbx_strand_id
1 'polypeptide(L)' 'MRRANHDKVIAVQLIACPNCGEPVTPHRACSSCGHYKGREVKAAKPAK' A
#
# COMPACT_ATOMS: atom_id res chain seq x y z
N MET A 1 0.35 -17.93 -30.43
CA MET A 1 0.51 -17.17 -29.17
C MET A 1 1.93 -16.61 -29.10
N ARG A 2 2.08 -15.28 -29.17
CA ARG A 2 3.39 -14.60 -29.03
C ARG A 2 3.58 -14.21 -27.55
N ARG A 3 4.74 -14.53 -26.95
CA ARG A 3 5.06 -14.26 -25.54
C ARG A 3 4.70 -12.83 -25.11
N ALA A 4 5.03 -11.84 -25.94
CA ALA A 4 4.77 -10.42 -25.70
C ALA A 4 3.30 -10.05 -25.41
N ASN A 5 2.31 -10.87 -25.82
CA ASN A 5 0.91 -10.59 -25.50
C ASN A 5 0.56 -10.89 -24.03
N HIS A 6 1.38 -11.68 -23.34
CA HIS A 6 1.16 -12.09 -21.94
C HIS A 6 2.05 -11.34 -20.95
N ASP A 7 3.01 -10.56 -21.44
CA ASP A 7 4.00 -9.85 -20.60
C ASP A 7 3.51 -8.47 -20.13
N LYS A 8 2.22 -8.17 -20.30
CA LYS A 8 1.67 -6.85 -19.96
C LYS A 8 1.50 -6.72 -18.45
N VAL A 9 2.37 -5.95 -17.82
CA VAL A 9 2.29 -5.62 -16.38
C VAL A 9 1.29 -4.48 -16.18
N ILE A 10 0.44 -4.60 -15.16
CA ILE A 10 -0.57 -3.61 -14.79
C ILE A 10 -0.07 -2.84 -13.56
N ALA A 11 -0.28 -1.52 -13.55
CA ALA A 11 0.06 -0.70 -12.40
C ALA A 11 -0.78 -1.07 -11.17
N VAL A 12 -0.15 -0.98 -9.99
CA VAL A 12 -0.83 -1.22 -8.72
C VAL A 12 -1.77 -0.06 -8.42
N GLN A 13 -2.96 -0.40 -7.92
CA GLN A 13 -3.94 0.59 -7.48
C GLN A 13 -3.54 1.17 -6.12
N LEU A 14 -3.49 2.49 -6.03
CA LEU A 14 -3.18 3.24 -4.81
C LEU A 14 -4.37 4.11 -4.42
N ILE A 15 -4.65 4.19 -3.12
CA ILE A 15 -5.72 5.01 -2.52
C ILE A 15 -5.12 5.99 -1.53
N ALA A 16 -5.74 7.15 -1.34
CA ALA A 16 -5.29 8.08 -0.30
C ALA A 16 -5.55 7.52 1.10
N CYS A 17 -4.55 7.62 1.98
CA CYS A 17 -4.71 7.25 3.39
C CYS A 17 -5.66 8.24 4.09
N PRO A 18 -6.69 7.77 4.82
CA PRO A 18 -7.62 8.66 5.52
C PRO A 18 -6.98 9.44 6.68
N ASN A 19 -5.80 9.05 7.17
CA ASN A 19 -5.15 9.68 8.31
C ASN A 19 -4.03 10.67 7.92
N CYS A 20 -3.29 10.39 6.84
CA CYS A 20 -2.14 11.22 6.43
C CYS A 20 -2.20 11.71 4.96
N GLY A 21 -3.15 11.22 4.16
CA GLY A 21 -3.30 11.61 2.76
C GLY A 21 -2.32 10.93 1.78
N GLU A 22 -1.29 10.22 2.26
CA GLU A 22 -0.33 9.54 1.39
C GLU A 22 -0.95 8.35 0.62
N PRO A 23 -0.43 8.01 -0.56
CA PRO A 23 -0.90 6.88 -1.34
C PRO A 23 -0.56 5.56 -0.64
N VAL A 24 -1.58 4.71 -0.46
CA VAL A 24 -1.50 3.43 0.21
C VAL A 24 -2.15 2.37 -0.66
N THR A 25 -1.62 1.15 -0.65
CA THR A 25 -2.25 0.01 -1.31
C THR A 25 -3.49 -0.44 -0.52
N PRO A 26 -4.62 -0.74 -1.18
CA PRO A 26 -5.81 -1.28 -0.53
C PRO A 26 -5.49 -2.47 0.38
N HIS A 27 -6.21 -2.59 1.50
CA HIS A 27 -6.08 -3.65 2.50
C HIS A 27 -4.72 -3.76 3.22
N ARG A 28 -3.83 -2.77 3.09
CA ARG A 28 -2.60 -2.68 3.89
C ARG A 28 -2.66 -1.53 4.88
N ALA A 29 -1.88 -1.66 5.96
CA ALA A 29 -1.59 -0.53 6.84
C ALA A 29 -0.73 0.50 6.08
N CYS A 30 -0.96 1.78 6.34
CA CYS A 30 -0.14 2.83 5.77
C CYS A 30 1.31 2.67 6.24
N SER A 31 2.27 2.68 5.30
CA SER A 31 3.70 2.59 5.62
C SER A 31 4.19 3.82 6.38
N SER A 32 3.68 4.99 6.01
CA SER A 32 4.09 6.29 6.53
C SER A 32 3.52 6.57 7.91
N CYS A 33 2.19 6.48 8.09
CA CYS A 33 1.57 6.74 9.39
C CYS A 33 1.38 5.48 10.26
N GLY A 34 1.53 4.26 9.74
CA GLY A 34 1.42 3.03 10.54
C GLY A 34 -0.01 2.67 10.97
N HIS A 35 -1.02 3.34 10.44
CA HIS A 35 -2.42 3.12 10.80
C HIS A 35 -3.18 2.29 9.74
N TYR A 36 -4.15 1.52 10.20
CA TYR A 36 -5.13 0.80 9.38
C TYR A 36 -6.51 0.92 10.03
N LYS A 37 -7.51 1.39 9.27
CA LYS A 37 -8.90 1.55 9.75
C LYS A 37 -9.03 2.28 11.09
N GLY A 38 -8.26 3.37 11.26
CA GLY A 38 -8.28 4.18 12.48
C GLY A 38 -7.61 3.56 13.69
N ARG A 39 -6.97 2.38 13.55
CA ARG A 39 -6.17 1.75 14.60
C ARG A 39 -4.70 1.86 14.26
N GLU A 40 -3.88 2.20 15.26
CA GLU A 40 -2.43 2.18 15.15
C GLU A 40 -1.98 0.71 15.14
N VAL A 41 -1.39 0.27 14.01
CA VAL A 41 -0.97 -1.13 13.84
C VAL A 41 0.49 -1.31 14.24
N LYS A 42 1.28 -0.24 14.18
CA LYS A 42 2.68 -0.25 14.63
C LYS A 42 2.79 0.22 16.07
N ALA A 43 2.54 -0.66 17.03
CA ALA A 43 3.08 -0.49 18.38
C ALA A 43 4.59 -0.78 18.33
N ALA A 44 5.41 0.27 18.32
CA ALA A 44 6.85 0.28 18.60
C ALA A 44 7.73 -0.83 17.95
N LYS A 45 8.41 -0.51 16.85
CA LYS A 45 9.89 -0.39 16.76
C LYS A 45 10.40 -0.27 15.31
N PRO A 46 11.56 0.39 15.11
CA PRO A 46 12.04 0.86 13.82
C PRO A 46 12.52 -0.29 12.92
N ALA A 47 12.38 -0.05 11.62
CA ALA A 47 12.86 -0.91 10.54
C ALA A 47 14.34 -1.29 10.74
N LYS A 48 14.64 -2.58 10.59
CA LYS A 48 15.96 -3.09 10.23
C LYS A 48 15.83 -3.72 8.84
#